data_AF-A0A0Q5P275-F1
#
_entry.id   AF-A0A0Q5P275-F1
#
_cell.length_a   1.000
_cell.length_b   1.000
_cell.length_c   1.000
_cell.angle_alpha   90.00
_cell.angle_beta   90.00
_cell.angle_gamma   90.00
#
_symmetry.space_group_name_H-M   'P 1'
#
loop_
_entity.id
_entity.type
_entity.pdbx_description
1 polymer ?
#
loop_
_entity_poly.entity_id
_entity_poly.type
_entity_poly.pdbx_seq_one_letter_code
_entity_poly.pdbx_strand_id
1 'polypeptide(L)'
;MATEAISGEKTGTFTAESLPVAIGSLLEMNNYRVTHDVHLHGAQIDLVAESKGDPFAPKLYIEATIEYVSTAKFGKDVTKFILIQRQSPGSVCLCVSSTGFTADVNERAAASGVTTLTYQQLFQRFEKFGEYAEHILADKPIGQLVATY
;
A
#
# COMPACT_ATOMS: atom_id res chain seq x y z
N MET A 1 3.34 -30.58 -26.86
CA MET A 1 3.64 -30.19 -25.47
C MET A 1 4.93 -29.40 -25.47
N ALA A 2 4.83 -28.10 -25.24
CA ALA A 2 5.89 -27.23 -24.74
C ALA A 2 5.16 -25.96 -24.31
N THR A 3 4.88 -25.85 -23.02
CA THR A 3 4.30 -24.65 -22.41
C THR A 3 5.47 -23.68 -22.23
N GLU A 4 5.56 -22.67 -23.08
CA GLU A 4 6.48 -21.55 -22.86
C GLU A 4 6.03 -20.81 -21.61
N ALA A 5 6.91 -20.80 -20.60
CA ALA A 5 6.74 -20.03 -19.39
C ALA A 5 6.64 -18.55 -19.77
N ILE A 6 5.51 -17.95 -19.44
CA ILE A 6 5.30 -16.51 -19.54
C ILE A 6 6.36 -15.87 -18.64
N SER A 7 7.29 -15.17 -19.28
CA SER A 7 8.43 -14.51 -18.68
C SER A 7 7.97 -13.57 -17.57
N GLY A 8 8.58 -13.75 -16.39
CA GLY A 8 8.29 -13.02 -15.17
C GLY A 8 8.15 -11.51 -15.41
N GLU A 9 7.03 -11.00 -14.91
CA GLU A 9 6.83 -9.59 -14.68
C GLU A 9 8.05 -9.02 -13.96
N LYS A 10 8.71 -8.03 -14.58
CA LYS A 10 9.78 -7.28 -13.90
C LYS A 10 9.11 -6.48 -12.79
N THR A 11 9.00 -7.06 -11.59
CA THR A 11 8.77 -6.29 -10.36
C THR A 11 9.94 -5.32 -10.23
N GLY A 12 9.74 -4.07 -10.65
CA GLY A 12 10.74 -3.03 -10.48
C GLY A 12 11.12 -2.93 -9.00
N THR A 13 12.38 -3.14 -8.66
CA THR A 13 12.85 -3.03 -7.29
C THR A 13 12.62 -1.60 -6.80
N PHE A 14 11.80 -1.43 -5.78
CA PHE A 14 11.57 -0.13 -5.17
C PHE A 14 12.82 0.38 -4.45
N THR A 15 13.00 1.70 -4.45
CA THR A 15 13.99 2.43 -3.62
C THR A 15 13.26 3.18 -2.51
N ALA A 16 14.02 3.74 -1.56
CA ALA A 16 13.45 4.55 -0.48
C ALA A 16 12.71 5.79 -1.02
N GLU A 17 13.09 6.28 -2.19
CA GLU A 17 12.48 7.43 -2.85
C GLU A 17 11.30 7.00 -3.75
N SER A 18 11.40 5.86 -4.43
CA SER A 18 10.37 5.45 -5.40
C SER A 18 9.17 4.75 -4.76
N LEU A 19 9.34 4.07 -3.62
CA LEU A 19 8.22 3.41 -2.93
C LEU A 19 7.14 4.40 -2.45
N PRO A 20 7.47 5.48 -1.71
CA PRO A 20 6.48 6.48 -1.32
C PRO A 20 5.74 7.05 -2.53
N VAL A 21 6.47 7.42 -3.60
CA VAL A 21 5.88 7.96 -4.83
C VAL A 21 4.90 6.97 -5.48
N ALA A 22 5.25 5.68 -5.51
CA ALA A 22 4.37 4.64 -6.06
C ALA A 22 3.10 4.44 -5.22
N ILE A 23 3.20 4.51 -3.89
CA ILE A 23 2.05 4.47 -2.98
C ILE A 23 1.16 5.70 -3.18
N GLY A 24 1.76 6.88 -3.27
CA GLY A 24 1.04 8.13 -3.53
C GLY A 24 0.29 8.10 -4.85
N SER A 25 0.96 7.67 -5.93
CA SER A 25 0.35 7.53 -7.26
C SER A 25 -0.84 6.56 -7.24
N LEU A 26 -0.69 5.42 -6.56
CA LEU A 26 -1.77 4.44 -6.39
C LEU A 26 -3.00 5.05 -5.69
N LEU A 27 -2.78 5.81 -4.62
CA LEU A 27 -3.86 6.48 -3.88
C LEU A 27 -4.52 7.58 -4.72
N GLU A 28 -3.74 8.37 -5.44
CA GLU A 28 -4.27 9.42 -6.31
C GLU A 28 -5.16 8.87 -7.43
N MET A 29 -4.74 7.77 -8.07
CA MET A 29 -5.55 7.03 -9.04
C MET A 29 -6.86 6.53 -8.45
N ASN A 30 -6.90 6.28 -7.14
CA ASN A 30 -8.07 5.82 -6.41
C ASN A 30 -8.82 6.95 -5.68
N ASN A 31 -8.76 8.16 -6.25
CA ASN A 31 -9.53 9.33 -5.80
C ASN A 31 -9.16 9.84 -4.39
N TYR A 32 -7.90 9.69 -3.99
CA TYR A 32 -7.35 10.37 -2.81
C TYR A 32 -6.60 11.65 -3.21
N ARG A 33 -6.52 12.60 -2.28
CA ARG A 33 -5.56 13.70 -2.26
C ARG A 33 -4.39 13.26 -1.38
N VAL A 34 -3.18 13.30 -1.92
CA VAL A 34 -1.97 12.85 -1.22
C VAL A 34 -1.06 14.04 -0.94
N THR A 35 -0.53 14.09 0.28
CA THR A 35 0.51 15.04 0.70
C THR A 35 1.72 14.23 1.16
N HIS A 36 2.92 14.58 0.66
CA HIS A 36 4.17 13.91 1.00
C HIS A 36 4.93 14.69 2.08
N ASP A 37 5.84 14.01 2.80
CA ASP A 37 6.77 14.60 3.78
C ASP A 37 6.11 15.47 4.85
N VAL A 38 5.03 14.95 5.42
CA VAL A 38 4.16 15.70 6.32
C VAL A 38 4.74 15.73 7.73
N HIS A 39 5.02 16.93 8.23
CA HIS A 39 5.50 17.16 9.58
C HIS A 39 4.35 17.48 10.52
N LEU A 40 4.11 16.61 11.50
CA LEU A 40 3.03 16.74 12.47
C LEU A 40 3.57 16.45 13.86
N HIS A 41 3.51 17.45 14.74
CA HIS A 41 3.78 17.30 16.18
C HIS A 41 5.12 16.63 16.51
N GLY A 42 6.16 16.94 15.73
CA GLY A 42 7.51 16.40 15.89
C GLY A 42 7.74 15.03 15.24
N ALA A 43 6.73 14.45 14.59
CA ALA A 43 6.88 13.30 13.71
C ALA A 43 6.86 13.74 12.24
N GLN A 44 7.72 13.12 11.43
CA GLN A 44 7.65 13.19 9.96
C GLN A 44 6.98 11.90 9.47
N ILE A 45 5.93 12.05 8.68
CA ILE A 45 5.17 10.98 8.02
C ILE A 45 5.38 11.08 6.52
N ASP A 46 5.71 9.96 5.89
CA ASP A 46 6.03 9.93 4.47
C ASP A 46 4.84 10.39 3.61
N LEU A 47 3.64 9.85 3.88
CA LEU A 47 2.42 10.26 3.18
C LEU A 47 1.21 10.44 4.11
N VAL A 48 0.39 11.43 3.78
CA VAL A 48 -0.97 11.56 4.29
C VAL A 48 -1.93 11.56 3.10
N ALA A 49 -2.97 10.72 3.16
CA ALA A 49 -3.98 10.64 2.11
C ALA A 49 -5.39 10.88 2.65
N GLU A 50 -6.15 11.70 1.94
CA GLU A 50 -7.53 12.07 2.27
C GLU A 50 -8.44 11.76 1.08
N SER A 51 -9.59 11.11 1.32
CA SER A 51 -10.53 10.81 0.24
C SER A 51 -11.06 12.12 -0.37
N LYS A 52 -11.05 12.22 -1.71
CA LYS A 52 -11.68 13.35 -2.42
C LYS A 52 -13.19 13.18 -2.56
N GLY A 53 -13.69 11.95 -2.51
CA GLY A 53 -15.10 11.61 -2.75
C GLY A 53 -15.93 11.38 -1.49
N ASP A 54 -15.29 11.15 -0.34
CA ASP A 54 -15.97 10.89 0.93
C ASP A 54 -15.34 11.76 2.04
N PRO A 55 -16.01 12.84 2.46
CA PRO A 55 -15.49 13.75 3.49
C PRO A 55 -15.48 13.14 4.89
N PHE A 56 -16.14 12.00 5.11
CA PHE A 56 -16.16 11.30 6.40
C PHE A 56 -15.21 10.10 6.42
N ALA A 57 -14.57 9.77 5.30
CA ALA A 57 -13.57 8.74 5.26
C ALA A 57 -12.39 9.09 6.17
N PRO A 58 -11.85 8.09 6.90
CA PRO A 58 -10.72 8.34 7.77
C PRO A 58 -9.48 8.73 6.95
N LYS A 59 -8.68 9.67 7.49
CA LYS A 59 -7.38 10.02 6.91
C LYS A 59 -6.43 8.85 7.04
N LEU A 60 -5.64 8.62 5.99
CA LEU A 60 -4.59 7.61 5.98
C LEU A 60 -3.26 8.28 6.28
N TYR A 61 -2.51 7.73 7.24
CA TYR A 61 -1.14 8.13 7.56
C TYR A 61 -0.21 6.97 7.26
N ILE A 62 0.78 7.18 6.40
CA ILE A 62 1.54 6.09 5.79
C ILE A 62 3.04 6.30 5.99
N GLU A 63 3.70 5.27 6.49
CA GLU A 63 5.15 5.11 6.49
C GLU A 63 5.53 4.03 5.48
N ALA A 64 6.53 4.29 4.66
CA ALA A 64 6.96 3.42 3.58
C ALA A 64 8.42 2.98 3.79
N THR A 65 8.71 1.70 3.58
CA THR A 65 10.08 1.19 3.70
C THR A 65 10.38 0.07 2.72
N ILE A 66 11.62 0.03 2.21
CA ILE A 66 12.06 -1.08 1.35
C ILE A 66 12.56 -2.30 2.14
N GLU A 67 12.70 -2.15 3.46
CA GLU A 67 13.31 -3.17 4.32
C GLU A 67 12.28 -4.16 4.87
N TYR A 68 12.77 -5.37 5.15
CA TYR A 68 12.00 -6.38 5.83
C TYR A 68 11.92 -6.03 7.32
N VAL A 69 10.72 -5.75 7.81
CA VAL A 69 10.56 -5.03 9.07
C VAL A 69 10.62 -5.98 10.28
N SER A 70 11.58 -5.72 11.16
CA SER A 70 11.70 -6.34 12.49
C SER A 70 11.01 -5.51 13.57
N THR A 71 10.80 -6.10 14.75
CA THR A 71 10.15 -5.43 15.89
C THR A 71 10.88 -4.17 16.35
N ALA A 72 12.22 -4.15 16.27
CA ALA A 72 13.02 -2.99 16.63
C ALA A 72 12.81 -1.80 15.69
N LYS A 73 12.69 -2.07 14.39
CA LYS A 73 12.40 -1.03 13.38
C LYS A 73 10.97 -0.51 13.53
N PHE A 74 10.02 -1.44 13.63
CA PHE A 74 8.60 -1.11 13.79
C PHE A 74 8.33 -0.21 15.00
N GLY A 75 9.07 -0.37 16.11
CA GLY A 75 8.90 0.48 17.30
C GLY A 75 9.06 1.98 17.04
N LYS A 76 9.91 2.38 16.07
CA LYS A 76 10.07 3.80 15.70
C LYS A 76 8.81 4.33 15.03
N ASP A 77 8.29 3.60 14.04
CA ASP A 77 7.12 4.00 13.25
C ASP A 77 5.84 3.98 14.10
N VAL A 78 5.68 2.96 14.95
CA VAL A 78 4.57 2.87 15.91
C VAL A 78 4.50 4.09 16.83
N THR A 79 5.64 4.59 17.29
CA THR A 79 5.65 5.76 18.19
C THR A 79 5.09 7.00 17.50
N LYS A 80 5.36 7.17 16.20
CA LYS A 80 4.75 8.24 15.38
C LYS A 80 3.23 8.05 15.30
N PHE A 81 2.78 6.83 15.00
CA PHE A 81 1.36 6.52 14.84
C PHE A 81 0.54 6.66 16.13
N ILE A 82 1.10 6.31 17.29
CA ILE A 82 0.43 6.52 18.58
C ILE A 82 0.12 8.01 18.81
N LEU A 83 1.04 8.92 18.43
CA LEU A 83 0.81 10.36 18.56
C LEU A 83 -0.29 10.84 17.60
N ILE A 84 -0.26 10.35 16.36
CA ILE A 84 -1.28 10.67 15.35
C ILE A 84 -2.66 10.20 15.78
N GLN A 85 -2.80 8.97 16.25
CA GLN A 85 -4.09 8.42 16.69
C GLN A 85 -4.69 9.20 17.86
N ARG A 86 -3.86 9.82 18.72
CA ARG A 86 -4.33 10.70 19.79
C ARG A 86 -4.83 12.05 19.29
N GLN A 87 -4.25 12.58 18.22
CA GLN A 87 -4.55 13.93 17.72
C GLN A 87 -5.60 13.92 16.59
N SER A 88 -5.63 12.85 15.82
CA SER A 88 -6.61 12.56 14.79
C SER A 88 -7.28 11.21 15.10
N PRO A 89 -8.21 11.17 16.08
CA PRO A 89 -8.95 9.96 16.39
C PRO A 89 -9.71 9.44 15.17
N GLY A 90 -9.72 8.13 14.97
CA GLY A 90 -10.37 7.49 13.82
C GLY A 90 -9.53 7.47 12.55
N SER A 91 -8.34 8.07 12.54
CA SER A 91 -7.38 7.91 11.43
C SER A 91 -6.90 6.47 11.30
N VAL A 92 -6.48 6.11 10.08
CA VAL A 92 -5.88 4.81 9.78
C VAL A 92 -4.38 4.99 9.61
N CYS A 93 -3.60 4.26 10.39
CA CYS A 93 -2.14 4.25 10.30
C CYS A 93 -1.66 3.01 9.55
N LEU A 94 -0.85 3.21 8.52
CA LEU A 94 -0.36 2.18 7.61
C LEU A 94 1.16 2.16 7.62
N CYS A 95 1.75 0.99 7.81
CA CYS A 95 3.16 0.75 7.49
C CYS A 95 3.23 -0.12 6.24
N VAL A 96 3.86 0.39 5.19
CA VAL A 96 3.95 -0.27 3.89
C VAL A 96 5.39 -0.68 3.62
N SER A 97 5.64 -1.98 3.45
CA SER A 97 6.97 -2.49 3.09
C SER A 97 7.01 -3.03 1.67
N SER A 98 8.12 -2.86 0.93
CA SER A 98 8.29 -3.57 -0.34
C SER A 98 8.67 -5.04 -0.15
N THR A 99 9.16 -5.43 1.02
CA THR A 99 9.72 -6.78 1.28
C THR A 99 8.94 -7.55 2.35
N GLY A 100 8.22 -6.87 3.24
CA GLY A 100 7.30 -7.49 4.21
C GLY A 100 7.70 -7.30 5.67
N PHE A 101 7.08 -8.12 6.53
CA PHE A 101 7.11 -7.96 7.99
C PHE A 101 7.29 -9.32 8.66
N THR A 102 8.02 -9.34 9.77
CA THR A 102 8.05 -10.50 10.68
C THR A 102 6.67 -10.77 11.31
N ALA A 103 6.43 -12.01 11.74
CA ALA A 103 5.18 -12.40 12.41
C ALA A 103 4.92 -11.55 13.67
N ASP A 104 5.95 -11.36 14.50
CA ASP A 104 5.88 -10.53 15.71
C ASP A 104 5.50 -9.08 15.42
N VAL A 105 5.94 -8.52 14.27
CA VAL A 105 5.54 -7.17 13.85
C VAL A 105 4.07 -7.13 13.50
N ASN A 106 3.56 -8.12 12.76
CA ASN A 106 2.14 -8.18 12.42
C ASN A 106 1.26 -8.32 13.68
N GLU A 107 1.68 -9.14 14.65
CA GLU A 107 0.99 -9.28 15.93
C GLU A 107 0.97 -7.96 16.70
N ARG A 108 2.13 -7.29 16.82
CA ARG A 108 2.23 -5.98 17.49
C ARG A 108 1.43 -4.90 16.78
N ALA A 109 1.44 -4.89 15.46
CA ALA A 109 0.71 -3.92 14.65
C ALA A 109 -0.81 -4.03 14.89
N ALA A 110 -1.33 -5.26 14.88
CA ALA A 110 -2.72 -5.52 15.22
C ALA A 110 -3.07 -5.03 16.64
N ALA A 111 -2.19 -5.30 17.62
CA ALA A 111 -2.40 -4.85 19.00
C ALA A 111 -2.32 -3.31 19.17
N SER A 112 -1.55 -2.61 18.33
CA SER A 112 -1.40 -1.15 18.36
C SER A 112 -2.35 -0.40 17.42
N GLY A 113 -3.24 -1.10 16.72
CA GLY A 113 -4.16 -0.49 15.75
C GLY A 113 -3.46 0.07 14.51
N VAL A 114 -2.26 -0.42 14.19
CA VAL A 114 -1.52 -0.09 12.96
C VAL A 114 -1.71 -1.22 11.95
N THR A 115 -1.96 -0.87 10.69
CA THR A 115 -2.09 -1.85 9.62
C THR A 115 -0.77 -1.99 8.88
N THR A 116 -0.26 -3.22 8.76
CA THR A 116 0.95 -3.55 7.99
C THR A 116 0.57 -4.16 6.65
N LEU A 117 1.16 -3.69 5.56
CA LEU A 117 0.90 -4.18 4.20
C LEU A 117 2.18 -4.21 3.37
N THR A 118 2.36 -5.21 2.53
CA THR A 118 3.30 -5.06 1.42
C THR A 118 2.73 -4.10 0.38
N TYR A 119 3.58 -3.50 -0.47
CA TYR A 119 3.09 -2.70 -1.60
C TYR A 119 2.08 -3.49 -2.47
N GLN A 120 2.38 -4.77 -2.74
CA GLN A 120 1.49 -5.64 -3.50
C GLN A 120 0.14 -5.85 -2.80
N GLN A 121 0.13 -6.07 -1.48
CA GLN A 121 -1.12 -6.20 -0.72
C GLN A 121 -1.92 -4.88 -0.69
N LEU A 122 -1.25 -3.73 -0.65
CA LEU A 122 -1.91 -2.43 -0.77
C LEU A 122 -2.53 -2.27 -2.17
N PHE A 123 -1.79 -2.60 -3.22
CA PHE A 123 -2.25 -2.56 -4.61
C PHE A 123 -3.52 -3.41 -4.81
N GLN A 124 -3.49 -4.66 -4.33
CA GLN A 124 -4.63 -5.58 -4.41
C GLN A 124 -5.91 -5.04 -3.77
N ARG A 125 -5.82 -4.17 -2.76
CA ARG A 125 -7.01 -3.54 -2.15
C ARG A 125 -7.73 -2.56 -3.08
N PHE A 126 -7.02 -2.00 -4.05
CA PHE A 126 -7.59 -1.11 -5.05
C PHE A 126 -8.00 -1.85 -6.32
N GLU A 127 -7.50 -3.06 -6.49
CA GLU A 127 -7.75 -3.90 -7.64
C GLU A 127 -9.14 -4.57 -7.54
N LYS A 128 -10.20 -3.77 -7.70
CA LYS A 128 -11.59 -4.25 -7.60
C LYS A 128 -12.00 -5.20 -8.73
N PHE A 129 -11.24 -5.24 -9.83
CA PHE A 129 -11.57 -6.00 -11.04
C PHE A 129 -10.43 -6.87 -11.56
N GLY A 130 -9.31 -7.00 -10.83
CA GLY A 130 -8.12 -7.75 -11.28
C GLY A 130 -8.47 -9.20 -11.59
N GLU A 131 -9.04 -9.91 -10.62
CA GLU A 131 -9.50 -11.29 -10.80
C GLU A 131 -10.53 -11.42 -11.93
N TYR A 132 -11.44 -10.46 -12.08
CA TYR A 132 -12.42 -10.48 -13.17
C TYR A 132 -11.74 -10.28 -14.54
N ALA A 133 -10.82 -9.33 -14.66
CA ALA A 133 -10.07 -9.08 -15.88
C ALA A 133 -9.20 -10.28 -16.25
N GLU A 134 -8.51 -10.88 -15.28
CA GLU A 134 -7.73 -12.11 -15.48
C GLU A 134 -8.61 -13.29 -15.93
N HIS A 135 -9.78 -13.48 -15.29
CA HIS A 135 -10.73 -14.51 -15.71
C HIS A 135 -11.26 -14.30 -17.13
N ILE A 136 -11.55 -13.06 -17.51
CA ILE A 136 -12.02 -12.72 -18.86
C ILE A 136 -10.90 -12.89 -19.90
N LEU A 137 -9.66 -12.54 -19.58
CA LEU A 137 -8.51 -12.69 -20.47
C LEU A 137 -8.06 -14.15 -20.61
N ALA A 138 -8.26 -14.98 -19.59
CA ALA A 138 -8.02 -16.41 -19.64
C ALA A 138 -9.04 -17.16 -20.52
N ASP A 139 -10.20 -16.56 -20.79
CA ASP A 139 -11.22 -17.14 -21.67
C ASP A 139 -10.89 -16.87 -23.14
N LYS A 140 -10.46 -17.92 -23.85
CA LYS A 140 -9.93 -17.87 -25.22
C LYS A 140 -10.81 -17.14 -26.25
N PRO A 141 -12.16 -17.29 -26.26
CA PRO A 141 -13.00 -16.61 -27.23
C PRO A 141 -13.00 -15.09 -27.03
N ILE A 142 -12.95 -14.63 -25.79
CA ILE A 142 -13.01 -13.20 -25.46
C ILE A 142 -11.64 -12.55 -25.68
N GLY A 143 -10.55 -13.22 -25.29
CA GLY A 143 -9.19 -12.75 -25.56
C GLY A 143 -8.91 -12.51 -27.05
N GLN A 144 -9.47 -13.34 -27.94
CA GLN A 144 -9.36 -13.15 -29.39
C GLN A 144 -10.16 -11.93 -29.89
N LEU A 145 -11.30 -11.64 -29.27
CA LEU A 145 -12.17 -10.53 -29.66
C LEU A 145 -11.58 -9.18 -29.25
N VAL A 146 -10.98 -9.09 -28.06
CA VAL A 146 -10.27 -7.90 -27.58
C VAL A 146 -9.03 -7.61 -28.44
N ALA A 147 -8.30 -8.64 -28.87
CA ALA A 147 -7.13 -8.48 -29.74
C ALA A 147 -7.48 -8.06 -31.19
N THR A 148 -8.76 -8.09 -31.57
CA THR A 148 -9.23 -7.74 -32.92
C THR A 148 -9.59 -6.25 -33.06
N TYR A 149 -9.71 -5.51 -31.95
CA TYR A 149 -10.02 -4.07 -31.90
C TYR A 149 -8.85 -3.28 -31.30
#